data_AF-A8UWR8-F1
#
_entry.id   AF-A8UWR8-F1
#
_cell.length_a   1.000
_cell.length_b   1.000
_cell.length_c   1.000
_cell.angle_alpha   90.00
_cell.angle_beta   90.00
_cell.angle_gamma   90.00
#
_symmetry.space_group_name_H-M   'P 1'
#
loop_
_entity.id
_entity.type
_entity.pdbx_description
1 polymer ?
#
loop_
_entity_poly.entity_id
_entity_poly.type
_entity_poly.pdbx_seq_one_letter_code
_entity_poly.pdbx_strand_id
1 'polypeptide(L)'
;MKGLLLDICFKGDRDYVHSTDLFNELLKVLKLRKREDVTYIELNFYRLADKKLYATHTEEEDNKPVALLIYKIGHAEPRKVWCYELSEKVDCRKPYDESAIINASEIKPGKTILLEKPSGYTKIEEIVSLNKHLLSSIFRNRKWLFVKLQLYSKLTEDAYPLELSVASNIGTSIIKTEIHLGGKFLGYIYFSGKELS
;
A
#
# COMPACT_ATOMS: atom_id res chain seq x y z
N MET A 1 1.54 -22.57 -15.95
CA MET A 1 1.38 -21.11 -15.78
C MET A 1 2.72 -20.50 -15.37
N LYS A 2 3.19 -19.43 -16.05
CA LYS A 2 4.40 -18.69 -15.65
C LYS A 2 4.03 -17.56 -14.68
N GLY A 3 3.61 -17.92 -13.46
CA GLY A 3 3.44 -16.98 -12.36
C GLY A 3 4.70 -16.85 -11.52
N LEU A 4 4.91 -15.70 -10.89
CA LEU A 4 5.95 -15.48 -9.88
C LEU A 4 5.33 -15.71 -8.50
N LEU A 5 5.79 -16.73 -7.77
CA LEU A 5 5.39 -16.93 -6.39
C LEU A 5 5.87 -15.77 -5.52
N LEU A 6 5.00 -15.26 -4.65
CA LEU A 6 5.30 -14.14 -3.76
C LEU A 6 5.65 -14.65 -2.36
N ASP A 7 6.76 -14.14 -1.81
CA ASP A 7 7.28 -14.52 -0.50
C ASP A 7 6.66 -13.64 0.59
N ILE A 8 5.52 -14.07 1.14
CA ILE A 8 4.67 -13.26 2.01
C ILE A 8 4.37 -14.01 3.30
N CYS A 9 4.47 -13.31 4.43
CA CYS A 9 4.08 -13.78 5.76
C CYS A 9 2.99 -12.89 6.38
N PHE A 10 2.28 -13.40 7.37
CA PHE A 10 1.40 -12.58 8.20
C PHE A 10 2.19 -11.60 9.08
N LYS A 11 1.59 -10.45 9.40
CA LYS A 11 2.20 -9.39 10.22
C LYS A 11 1.55 -9.21 11.58
N GLY A 12 2.34 -9.27 12.65
CA GLY A 12 1.83 -9.21 14.03
C GLY A 12 0.80 -10.31 14.25
N ASP A 13 -0.36 -10.02 14.83
CA ASP A 13 -1.40 -11.02 15.11
C ASP A 13 -2.42 -11.23 13.98
N ARG A 14 -2.21 -10.61 12.81
CA ARG A 14 -3.15 -10.69 11.68
C ARG A 14 -3.22 -12.10 11.08
N ASP A 15 -4.38 -12.47 10.56
CA ASP A 15 -4.67 -13.73 9.86
C ASP A 15 -4.83 -13.53 8.35
N TYR A 16 -4.41 -12.38 7.84
CA TYR A 16 -4.44 -12.01 6.43
C TYR A 16 -3.12 -11.37 5.99
N VAL A 17 -2.81 -11.51 4.70
CA VAL A 17 -1.67 -10.89 4.02
C VAL A 17 -1.79 -9.36 4.12
N HIS A 18 -0.76 -8.73 4.66
CA HIS A 18 -0.74 -7.28 4.76
C HIS A 18 -0.46 -6.65 3.39
N SER A 19 -1.28 -5.68 2.99
CA SER A 19 -1.16 -4.97 1.70
C SER A 19 0.23 -4.37 1.45
N THR A 20 0.92 -3.90 2.50
CA THR A 20 2.28 -3.35 2.36
C THR A 20 3.31 -4.43 2.00
N ASP A 21 3.12 -5.68 2.45
CA ASP A 21 4.00 -6.79 2.08
C ASP A 21 3.78 -7.21 0.64
N LEU A 22 2.52 -7.29 0.21
CA LEU A 22 2.21 -7.55 -1.20
C LEU A 22 2.86 -6.51 -2.12
N PHE A 23 2.71 -5.22 -1.78
CA PHE A 23 3.36 -4.14 -2.54
C PHE A 23 4.88 -4.31 -2.59
N ASN A 24 5.51 -4.53 -1.43
CA ASN A 24 6.96 -4.69 -1.33
C ASN A 24 7.49 -5.88 -2.15
N GLU A 25 6.83 -7.02 -2.07
CA GLU A 25 7.20 -8.21 -2.85
C GLU A 25 6.97 -8.02 -4.34
N LEU A 26 5.88 -7.36 -4.75
CA LEU A 26 5.64 -7.04 -6.16
C LEU A 26 6.76 -6.16 -6.73
N LEU A 27 7.16 -5.10 -6.01
CA LEU A 27 8.26 -4.25 -6.48
C LEU A 27 9.59 -5.01 -6.55
N LYS A 28 9.82 -6.00 -5.66
CA LYS A 28 11.01 -6.85 -5.63
C LYS A 28 11.04 -7.81 -6.82
N VAL A 29 9.99 -8.62 -7.04
CA VAL A 29 9.98 -9.64 -8.10
C VAL A 29 9.96 -9.00 -9.50
N LEU A 30 9.34 -7.84 -9.65
CA LEU A 30 9.35 -7.05 -10.89
C LEU A 30 10.59 -6.16 -11.05
N LYS A 31 11.49 -6.16 -10.05
CA LYS A 31 12.72 -5.34 -10.00
C LYS A 31 12.47 -3.84 -10.14
N LEU A 32 11.30 -3.35 -9.75
CA LEU A 32 10.91 -1.94 -9.88
C LEU A 32 11.68 -1.05 -8.90
N ARG A 33 12.10 -1.56 -7.73
CA ARG A 33 12.92 -0.79 -6.78
C ARG A 33 14.28 -0.34 -7.34
N LYS A 34 14.81 -1.06 -8.33
CA LYS A 34 16.13 -0.79 -8.93
C LYS A 34 16.03 0.08 -10.20
N ARG A 35 14.84 0.50 -10.59
CA ARG A 35 14.58 1.27 -11.81
C ARG A 35 14.30 2.73 -11.45
N GLU A 36 15.10 3.63 -12.00
CA GLU A 36 14.90 5.08 -11.87
C GLU A 36 13.87 5.62 -12.87
N ASP A 37 13.62 4.88 -13.95
CA ASP A 37 12.69 5.24 -15.01
C ASP A 37 11.24 4.82 -14.72
N VAL A 38 10.88 4.48 -13.48
CA VAL A 38 9.49 4.19 -13.11
C VAL A 38 8.71 5.51 -13.00
N THR A 39 7.77 5.69 -13.91
CA THR A 39 6.97 6.93 -14.04
C THR A 39 5.55 6.80 -13.49
N TYR A 40 5.10 5.58 -13.20
CA TYR A 40 3.77 5.35 -12.65
C TYR A 40 3.70 4.02 -11.92
N ILE A 41 3.04 4.00 -10.76
CA ILE A 41 2.66 2.79 -10.04
C ILE A 41 1.24 2.98 -9.50
N GLU A 42 0.34 2.07 -9.81
CA GLU A 42 -0.98 1.98 -9.21
C GLU A 42 -1.21 0.57 -8.70
N LEU A 43 -1.57 0.42 -7.44
CA LEU A 43 -1.94 -0.87 -6.84
C LEU A 43 -3.37 -0.79 -6.34
N ASN A 44 -4.23 -1.68 -6.83
CA ASN A 44 -5.61 -1.83 -6.39
C ASN A 44 -5.76 -3.15 -5.63
N PHE A 45 -6.38 -3.12 -4.45
CA PHE A 45 -6.74 -4.30 -3.67
C PHE A 45 -8.25 -4.53 -3.78
N TYR A 46 -8.64 -5.74 -4.17
CA TYR A 46 -10.05 -6.11 -4.32
C TYR A 46 -10.59 -6.86 -3.11
N ARG A 47 -9.73 -7.60 -2.41
CA ARG A 47 -10.09 -8.40 -1.24
C ARG A 47 -8.88 -8.71 -0.38
N LEU A 48 -9.13 -9.13 0.87
CA LEU A 48 -8.11 -9.72 1.72
C LEU A 48 -7.77 -11.13 1.22
N ALA A 49 -6.56 -11.57 1.53
CA ALA A 49 -6.05 -12.90 1.22
C ALA A 49 -5.43 -13.52 2.47
N ASP A 50 -5.64 -14.82 2.67
CA ASP A 50 -5.06 -15.62 3.76
C ASP A 50 -4.21 -16.79 3.22
N LYS A 51 -4.14 -16.92 1.90
CA LYS A 51 -3.35 -17.93 1.18
C LYS A 51 -2.13 -17.34 0.49
N LYS A 52 -1.21 -18.23 0.09
CA LYS A 52 -0.04 -17.87 -0.72
C LYS A 52 -0.50 -17.21 -2.02
N LEU A 53 0.28 -16.25 -2.49
CA LEU A 53 -0.05 -15.46 -3.67
C LEU A 53 0.97 -15.69 -4.78
N TYR A 54 0.51 -15.63 -6.03
CA TYR A 54 1.38 -15.48 -7.20
C TYR A 54 0.96 -14.29 -8.04
N ALA A 55 1.93 -13.73 -8.74
CA ALA A 55 1.76 -12.62 -9.66
C ALA A 55 1.95 -13.08 -11.11
N THR A 56 1.12 -12.58 -12.03
CA THR A 56 1.17 -12.93 -13.46
C THR A 56 0.81 -11.73 -14.34
N HIS A 57 1.33 -11.71 -15.57
CA HIS A 57 0.95 -10.73 -16.60
C HIS A 57 -0.26 -11.17 -17.44
N THR A 58 -0.86 -12.30 -17.10
CA THR A 58 -2.03 -12.85 -17.78
C THR A 58 -3.21 -12.80 -16.82
N GLU A 59 -4.29 -12.15 -17.25
CA GLU A 59 -5.57 -12.18 -16.53
C GLU A 59 -6.20 -13.57 -16.65
N GLU A 60 -6.70 -14.07 -15.52
CA GLU A 60 -7.46 -15.32 -15.45
C GLU A 60 -8.96 -14.99 -15.44
N GLU A 61 -9.71 -15.51 -16.42
CA GLU A 61 -11.14 -15.23 -16.57
C GLU A 61 -11.99 -15.81 -15.43
N ASP A 62 -11.65 -17.02 -14.98
CA ASP A 62 -12.43 -17.76 -13.97
C ASP A 62 -12.00 -17.49 -12.53
N ASN A 63 -10.94 -16.69 -12.31
CA ASN A 63 -10.38 -16.43 -10.99
C ASN A 63 -10.41 -14.94 -10.66
N LYS A 64 -10.87 -14.59 -9.45
CA LYS A 64 -10.93 -13.19 -9.04
C LYS A 64 -9.59 -12.76 -8.41
N PRO A 65 -8.92 -11.73 -8.95
CA PRO A 65 -7.65 -11.29 -8.41
C PRO A 65 -7.82 -10.72 -6.99
N VAL A 66 -6.80 -10.93 -6.17
CA VAL A 66 -6.64 -10.26 -4.87
C VAL A 66 -6.27 -8.80 -5.07
N ALA A 67 -5.38 -8.56 -6.04
CA ALA A 67 -4.87 -7.23 -6.35
C ALA A 67 -4.47 -7.12 -7.82
N LEU A 68 -4.44 -5.88 -8.31
CA LEU A 68 -3.94 -5.51 -9.63
C LEU A 68 -2.90 -4.40 -9.47
N LEU A 69 -1.68 -4.67 -9.93
CA LEU A 69 -0.64 -3.66 -10.09
C LEU A 69 -0.61 -3.19 -11.54
N ILE A 70 -0.63 -1.88 -11.73
CA ILE A 70 -0.42 -1.21 -13.00
C ILE A 70 0.84 -0.37 -12.87
N TYR A 71 1.78 -0.46 -13.80
CA TYR A 71 3.00 0.36 -13.74
C TYR A 71 3.47 0.81 -15.11
N LYS A 72 4.18 1.94 -15.15
CA LYS A 72 4.82 2.48 -16.38
C LYS A 72 6.31 2.66 -16.15
N ILE A 73 7.07 2.43 -17.23
CA ILE A 73 8.52 2.61 -17.29
C ILE A 73 8.80 3.56 -18.45
N GLY A 74 9.42 4.71 -18.18
CA GLY A 74 9.64 5.78 -19.15
C GLY A 74 8.34 6.20 -19.82
N HIS A 75 8.36 6.19 -21.17
CA HIS A 75 7.22 6.51 -22.03
C HIS A 75 6.48 5.27 -22.54
N ALA A 76 6.73 4.08 -21.98
CA ALA A 76 6.06 2.87 -22.42
C ALA A 76 4.59 2.81 -21.99
N GLU A 77 3.82 2.00 -22.71
CA GLU A 77 2.45 1.65 -22.33
C GLU A 77 2.40 1.01 -20.92
N PRO A 78 1.32 1.26 -20.14
CA PRO A 78 1.17 0.67 -18.83
C PRO A 78 1.09 -0.85 -18.90
N ARG A 79 1.87 -1.49 -18.03
CA ARG A 79 1.87 -2.94 -17.84
C ARG A 79 0.98 -3.29 -16.66
N LYS A 80 0.29 -4.42 -16.76
CA LYS A 80 -0.58 -4.97 -15.72
C LYS A 80 0.01 -6.25 -15.15
N VAL A 81 -0.14 -6.41 -13.84
CA VAL A 81 0.22 -7.61 -13.08
C VAL A 81 -0.93 -7.93 -12.14
N TRP A 82 -1.55 -9.09 -12.37
CA TRP A 82 -2.62 -9.61 -11.53
C TRP A 82 -2.04 -10.51 -10.46
N CYS A 83 -2.61 -10.44 -9.26
CA CYS A 83 -2.24 -11.28 -8.13
C CYS A 83 -3.40 -12.19 -7.77
N TYR A 84 -3.14 -13.49 -7.65
CA TYR A 84 -4.14 -14.52 -7.35
C TYR A 84 -3.72 -15.35 -6.14
N GLU A 85 -4.70 -15.92 -5.44
CA GLU A 85 -4.46 -16.89 -4.37
C GLU A 85 -4.23 -18.28 -4.94
N LEU A 86 -3.29 -18.98 -4.31
CA LEU A 86 -3.13 -20.43 -4.42
C LEU A 86 -4.04 -21.14 -3.42
N SER A 87 -4.08 -22.47 -3.48
CA SER A 87 -4.77 -23.30 -2.50
C SER A 87 -4.06 -23.36 -1.14
N GLU A 88 -2.73 -23.17 -1.13
CA GLU A 88 -1.89 -23.25 0.07
C GLU A 88 -2.05 -22.04 0.99
N LYS A 89 -2.12 -22.27 2.31
CA LYS A 89 -2.14 -21.19 3.30
C LYS A 89 -0.77 -20.54 3.49
N VAL A 90 -0.78 -19.28 3.90
CA VAL A 90 0.42 -18.66 4.49
C VAL A 90 0.69 -19.30 5.85
N ASP A 91 1.92 -19.76 6.07
CA ASP A 91 2.34 -20.51 7.26
C ASP A 91 3.43 -19.81 8.09
N CYS A 92 3.84 -18.61 7.68
CA CYS A 92 4.84 -17.81 8.38
C CYS A 92 4.26 -16.50 8.94
N ARG A 93 4.91 -15.97 9.97
CA ARG A 93 4.54 -14.73 10.64
C ARG A 93 5.80 -13.92 10.94
N LYS A 94 5.71 -12.59 10.84
CA LYS A 94 6.78 -11.67 11.23
C LYS A 94 6.29 -10.61 12.21
N PRO A 95 7.12 -10.20 13.18
CA PRO A 95 6.81 -9.08 14.06
C PRO A 95 6.54 -7.80 13.27
N TYR A 96 5.61 -6.98 13.75
CA TYR A 96 5.30 -5.69 13.15
C TYR A 96 4.73 -4.75 14.22
N ASP A 97 5.49 -3.73 14.58
CA ASP A 97 5.07 -2.72 15.54
C ASP A 97 4.67 -1.43 14.82
N GLU A 98 3.38 -1.33 14.51
CA GLU A 98 2.76 -0.14 13.88
C GLU A 98 2.89 1.10 14.79
N SER A 99 3.01 0.91 16.12
CA SER A 99 3.06 2.02 17.08
C SER A 99 4.37 2.80 17.00
N ALA A 100 5.48 2.15 16.64
CA ALA A 100 6.77 2.82 16.45
C ALA A 100 6.71 3.91 15.35
N ILE A 101 5.97 3.67 14.27
CA ILE A 101 5.76 4.65 13.18
C ILE A 101 4.91 5.82 13.70
N ILE A 102 3.83 5.51 14.42
CA ILE A 102 2.88 6.52 14.93
C ILE A 102 3.55 7.42 15.96
N ASN A 103 4.31 6.86 16.89
CA ASN A 103 4.99 7.60 17.96
C ASN A 103 6.07 8.55 17.42
N ALA A 104 6.61 8.27 16.23
CA ALA A 104 7.59 9.13 15.56
C ALA A 104 6.94 10.24 14.69
N SER A 105 5.60 10.26 14.61
CA SER A 105 4.86 11.16 13.73
C SER A 105 4.12 12.26 14.49
N GLU A 106 3.72 13.30 13.77
CA GLU A 106 2.98 14.42 14.34
C GLU A 106 1.76 14.76 13.46
N ILE A 107 0.57 14.76 14.06
CA ILE A 107 -0.63 15.29 13.39
C ILE A 107 -0.59 16.82 13.46
N LYS A 108 -0.65 17.45 12.28
CA LYS A 108 -0.69 18.90 12.12
C LYS A 108 -2.14 19.38 11.93
N PRO A 109 -2.42 20.67 12.18
CA PRO A 109 -3.68 21.28 11.74
C PRO A 109 -3.93 21.05 10.24
N GLY A 110 -5.20 21.04 9.82
CA GLY A 110 -5.55 20.90 8.40
C GLY A 110 -5.71 19.46 7.89
N LYS A 111 -5.87 18.47 8.78
CA LYS A 111 -6.00 17.03 8.43
C LYS A 111 -4.74 16.49 7.74
N THR A 112 -3.59 16.82 8.32
CA THR A 112 -2.27 16.44 7.85
C THR A 112 -1.51 15.68 8.93
N ILE A 113 -0.68 14.72 8.53
CA ILE A 113 0.27 14.03 9.41
C ILE A 113 1.66 14.06 8.77
N LEU A 114 2.67 14.24 9.62
CA LEU A 114 4.06 14.42 9.22
C LEU A 114 4.96 13.39 9.90
N LEU A 115 5.90 12.85 9.14
CA LEU A 115 7.01 12.03 9.63
C LEU A 115 8.32 12.63 9.09
N GLU A 116 9.11 13.21 9.99
CA GLU A 116 10.33 13.96 9.65
C GLU A 116 11.54 13.08 9.30
N LYS A 117 11.57 11.86 9.85
CA LYS A 117 12.72 10.94 9.77
C LYS A 117 12.25 9.50 9.61
N PRO A 118 13.12 8.60 9.10
CA PRO A 118 12.78 7.19 9.01
C PRO A 118 12.37 6.58 10.34
N SER A 119 11.29 5.80 10.30
CA SER A 119 10.82 5.00 11.43
C SER A 119 11.53 3.65 11.58
N GLY A 120 12.36 3.28 10.61
CA GLY A 120 12.97 1.96 10.50
C GLY A 120 12.12 0.93 9.74
N TYR A 121 10.93 1.32 9.29
CA TYR A 121 10.06 0.52 8.42
C TYR A 121 10.18 0.98 6.96
N THR A 122 9.64 0.16 6.03
CA THR A 122 9.59 0.55 4.62
C THR A 122 8.64 1.72 4.40
N LYS A 123 8.90 2.53 3.38
CA LYS A 123 8.12 3.73 3.07
C LYS A 123 6.63 3.46 2.91
N ILE A 124 6.26 2.33 2.30
CA ILE A 124 4.85 1.95 2.15
C ILE A 124 4.20 1.58 3.49
N GLU A 125 4.96 1.01 4.45
CA GLU A 125 4.47 0.78 5.81
C GLU A 125 4.25 2.09 6.54
N GLU A 126 5.16 3.06 6.37
CA GLU A 126 4.99 4.42 6.90
C GLU A 126 3.72 5.06 6.33
N ILE A 127 3.58 5.11 5.00
CA ILE A 127 2.42 5.71 4.34
C ILE A 127 1.10 5.08 4.83
N VAL A 128 1.01 3.75 4.87
CA VAL A 128 -0.21 3.04 5.27
C VAL A 128 -0.54 3.27 6.75
N SER A 129 0.45 3.20 7.63
CA SER A 129 0.25 3.35 9.08
C SER A 129 -0.11 4.78 9.45
N LEU A 130 0.62 5.75 8.90
CA LEU A 130 0.35 7.17 9.12
C LEU A 130 -1.03 7.57 8.59
N ASN A 131 -1.41 7.11 7.38
CA ASN A 131 -2.73 7.42 6.85
C ASN A 131 -3.83 6.82 7.72
N LYS A 132 -3.70 5.56 8.14
CA LYS A 132 -4.66 4.93 9.03
C LYS A 132 -4.77 5.67 10.36
N HIS A 133 -3.66 6.13 10.93
CA HIS A 133 -3.66 6.93 12.15
C HIS A 133 -4.37 8.27 11.98
N LEU A 134 -4.02 9.02 10.92
CA LEU A 134 -4.65 10.29 10.56
C LEU A 134 -6.16 10.14 10.36
N LEU A 135 -6.61 9.12 9.61
CA LEU A 135 -8.04 8.91 9.38
C LEU A 135 -8.77 8.50 10.67
N SER A 136 -8.13 7.74 11.56
CA SER A 136 -8.72 7.35 12.84
C SER A 136 -8.83 8.52 13.82
N SER A 137 -7.96 9.51 13.74
CA SER A 137 -8.04 10.72 14.56
C SER A 137 -9.17 11.67 14.09
N ILE A 138 -9.45 11.69 12.78
CA ILE A 138 -10.48 12.53 12.17
C ILE A 138 -11.86 11.87 12.25
N PHE A 139 -11.98 10.59 11.91
CA PHE A 139 -13.25 9.86 11.86
C PHE A 139 -13.25 8.73 12.90
N ARG A 140 -14.04 8.93 13.95
CA ARG A 140 -14.20 7.95 15.03
C ARG A 140 -15.04 6.76 14.57
N ASN A 141 -14.88 5.63 15.25
CA ASN A 141 -15.68 4.41 15.07
C ASN A 141 -15.67 3.83 13.65
N ARG A 142 -14.56 3.99 12.92
CA ARG A 142 -14.37 3.38 11.60
C ARG A 142 -13.19 2.43 11.59
N LYS A 143 -13.37 1.30 10.91
CA LYS A 143 -12.29 0.39 10.53
C LYS A 143 -11.83 0.75 9.12
N TRP A 144 -10.54 1.06 9.01
CA TRP A 144 -9.92 1.54 7.79
C TRP A 144 -9.23 0.40 7.04
N LEU A 145 -9.58 0.23 5.75
CA LEU A 145 -8.96 -0.72 4.84
C LEU A 145 -8.24 0.03 3.72
N PHE A 146 -6.97 -0.26 3.52
CA PHE A 146 -6.18 0.25 2.40
C PHE A 146 -6.63 -0.44 1.09
N VAL A 147 -7.17 0.33 0.14
CA VAL A 147 -7.78 -0.22 -1.09
C VAL A 147 -7.05 0.17 -2.37
N LYS A 148 -6.38 1.32 -2.39
CA LYS A 148 -5.66 1.78 -3.59
C LYS A 148 -4.48 2.67 -3.27
N LEU A 149 -3.38 2.48 -3.98
CA LEU A 149 -2.23 3.38 -4.03
C LEU A 149 -2.03 3.84 -5.47
N GLN A 150 -1.70 5.11 -5.68
CA GLN A 150 -1.37 5.68 -6.98
C GLN A 150 -0.18 6.61 -6.82
N LEU A 151 0.94 6.32 -7.48
CA LEU A 151 2.18 7.08 -7.44
C LEU A 151 2.54 7.51 -8.87
N TYR A 152 2.95 8.77 -9.03
CA TYR A 152 3.36 9.36 -10.32
C TYR A 152 4.88 9.35 -10.52
N SER A 153 5.59 8.63 -9.67
CA SER A 153 7.01 8.31 -9.80
C SER A 153 7.35 7.12 -8.90
N LYS A 154 8.61 6.68 -8.95
CA LYS A 154 9.15 5.65 -8.07
C LYS A 154 8.99 6.04 -6.58
N LEU A 155 8.61 5.08 -5.74
CA LEU A 155 8.67 5.22 -4.28
C LEU A 155 10.12 5.08 -3.81
N THR A 156 10.69 6.14 -3.23
CA THR A 156 12.03 6.13 -2.63
C THR A 156 11.95 5.94 -1.12
N GLU A 157 12.90 5.21 -0.56
CA GLU A 157 12.90 4.83 0.86
C GLU A 157 13.57 5.90 1.76
N ASP A 158 14.47 6.69 1.17
CA ASP A 158 15.40 7.60 1.83
C ASP A 158 14.94 9.06 1.85
N ALA A 159 13.88 9.41 1.10
CA ALA A 159 13.38 10.78 1.04
C ALA A 159 12.43 11.10 2.22
N TYR A 160 12.65 12.27 2.83
CA TYR A 160 11.88 12.84 3.93
C TYR A 160 11.86 14.38 3.80
N PRO A 161 10.91 15.09 4.44
CA PRO A 161 9.80 14.56 5.24
C PRO A 161 8.78 13.76 4.42
N LEU A 162 8.08 12.84 5.06
CA LEU A 162 6.87 12.21 4.53
C LEU A 162 5.66 12.94 5.12
N GLU A 163 4.83 13.53 4.27
CA GLU A 163 3.63 14.24 4.65
C GLU A 163 2.41 13.61 3.95
N LEU A 164 1.33 13.41 4.71
CA LEU A 164 0.05 12.95 4.19
C LEU A 164 -1.06 13.92 4.56
N SER A 165 -1.88 14.32 3.59
CA SER A 165 -2.95 15.31 3.76
C SER A 165 -4.26 14.81 3.18
N VAL A 166 -5.35 14.81 3.96
CA VAL A 166 -6.65 14.36 3.48
C VAL A 166 -7.17 15.33 2.41
N ALA A 167 -7.25 14.86 1.17
CA ALA A 167 -7.63 15.69 0.03
C ALA A 167 -9.14 15.72 -0.19
N SER A 168 -9.79 14.56 -0.18
CA SER A 168 -11.24 14.47 -0.39
C SER A 168 -11.86 13.18 0.12
N ASN A 169 -13.18 13.21 0.27
CA ASN A 169 -14.02 12.03 0.43
C ASN A 169 -14.68 11.72 -0.92
N ILE A 170 -14.60 10.46 -1.35
CA ILE A 170 -15.21 9.96 -2.58
C ILE A 170 -16.39 9.07 -2.17
N GLY A 171 -17.60 9.55 -2.41
CA GLY A 171 -18.81 8.89 -1.93
C GLY A 171 -18.94 8.95 -0.41
N THR A 172 -19.40 7.88 0.21
CA THR A 172 -19.67 7.83 1.67
C THR A 172 -18.57 7.15 2.48
N SER A 173 -17.67 6.38 1.85
CA SER A 173 -16.75 5.49 2.55
C SER A 173 -15.29 5.54 2.11
N ILE A 174 -14.95 6.14 0.96
CA ILE A 174 -13.56 6.13 0.45
C ILE A 174 -12.90 7.49 0.70
N ILE A 175 -11.84 7.52 1.48
CA ILE A 175 -11.03 8.73 1.70
C ILE A 175 -9.80 8.69 0.83
N LYS A 176 -9.56 9.79 0.11
CA LYS A 176 -8.38 10.05 -0.70
C LYS A 176 -7.42 10.96 0.07
N THR A 177 -6.19 10.53 0.21
CA THR A 177 -5.11 11.27 0.90
C THR A 177 -3.96 11.52 -0.07
N GLU A 178 -3.47 12.74 -0.11
CA GLU A 178 -2.27 13.15 -0.85
C GLU A 178 -1.02 12.67 -0.13
N ILE A 179 -0.02 12.26 -0.91
CA ILE A 179 1.29 11.83 -0.43
C ILE A 179 2.33 12.81 -0.94
N HIS A 180 3.05 13.44 -0.03
CA HIS A 180 4.19 14.30 -0.32
C HIS A 180 5.45 13.71 0.30
N LEU A 181 6.54 13.69 -0.46
CA LEU A 181 7.83 13.15 -0.05
C LEU A 181 8.93 14.15 -0.38
N GLY A 182 9.67 14.61 0.62
CA GLY A 182 10.68 15.67 0.45
C GLY A 182 10.06 16.97 -0.10
N GLY A 183 8.84 17.29 0.33
CA GLY A 183 8.07 18.45 -0.14
C GLY A 183 7.49 18.33 -1.55
N LYS A 184 7.72 17.21 -2.26
CA LYS A 184 7.20 16.99 -3.61
C LYS A 184 5.96 16.10 -3.58
N PHE A 185 4.95 16.47 -4.34
CA PHE A 185 3.78 15.62 -4.56
C PHE A 185 4.21 14.30 -5.24
N LEU A 186 3.86 13.18 -4.62
CA LEU A 186 4.20 11.84 -5.09
C LEU A 186 2.97 11.11 -5.66
N GLY A 187 1.80 11.32 -5.08
CA GLY A 187 0.60 10.59 -5.47
C GLY A 187 -0.48 10.57 -4.40
N TYR A 188 -1.29 9.53 -4.42
CA TYR A 188 -2.45 9.37 -3.55
C TYR A 188 -2.53 7.97 -2.95
N ILE A 189 -3.05 7.90 -1.72
CA ILE A 189 -3.50 6.67 -1.09
C ILE A 189 -4.98 6.76 -0.78
N TYR A 190 -5.67 5.63 -0.89
CA TYR A 190 -7.10 5.53 -0.71
C TYR A 190 -7.43 4.45 0.31
N PHE A 191 -8.30 4.81 1.24
CA PHE A 191 -8.81 3.89 2.24
C PHE A 191 -10.33 3.85 2.22
N SER A 192 -10.89 2.66 2.38
CA SER A 192 -12.32 2.47 2.62
C SER A 192 -12.56 2.34 4.13
N GLY A 193 -13.49 3.15 4.64
CA GLY A 193 -13.93 3.13 6.03
C GLY A 193 -15.23 2.37 6.16
N LYS A 194 -15.25 1.32 7.00
CA LYS A 194 -16.45 0.64 7.43
C LYS A 194 -16.81 1.08 8.85
N GLU A 195 -18.05 1.49 9.08
CA GLU A 195 -18.52 1.83 10.42
C GLU A 195 -18.53 0.58 11.31
N LEU A 196 -18.08 0.76 12.54
CA LEU A 196 -18.17 -0.26 13.58
C LEU A 196 -19.55 -0.12 14.23
N SER A 197 -20.37 -1.17 14.09
CA SER A 197 -21.66 -1.34 14.77
C SER A 197 -21.48 -1.56 16.26
#